data_AF-A0A7S1K4I9-F1
#
_entry.id   AF-A0A7S1K4I9-F1
#
_cell.length_a   1.000
_cell.length_b   1.000
_cell.length_c   1.000
_cell.angle_alpha   90.00
_cell.angle_beta   90.00
_cell.angle_gamma   90.00
#
_symmetry.space_group_name_H-M   'P 1'
#
loop_
_entity.id
_entity.type
_entity.pdbx_description
1 polymer ?
#
loop_
_entity_poly.entity_id
_entity_poly.type
_entity_poly.pdbx_seq_one_letter_code
_entity_poly.pdbx_strand_id
1 'polypeptide(L)'
;MQRRPLGVQTTVCILVLLAACLSAISASPRAAFLSSLRPHVAASHAFARRSAAALRRPVRMAAAAGASAAAVKTFSARGISLGLDAFAYRQWDDPSYKGTRMKGDKQEFIDKVNELVQQNDLTMTEGYAPFCRHIFVGNIVDGVVPGTLAITDANRHLLRSGYSARRPEELPVLSRWFRAGDVKGLLRPAKFLDLILYSREQIAKEKAAMDKTDEVTIDEKDPLWSVISIKAQDEAFELPMAPITMMRNTLIGEGGSGVPIDREAYMKSVEYWQNHAVVQ
;
A
#
# COMPACT_ATOMS: atom_id res chain seq x y z
N MET A 1 -23.64 -76.63 -7.64
CA MET A 1 -23.03 -76.88 -6.31
C MET A 1 -22.44 -75.56 -5.83
N GLN A 2 -23.17 -74.84 -4.97
CA GLN A 2 -22.98 -74.81 -3.50
C GLN A 2 -21.77 -73.93 -3.08
N ARG A 3 -22.06 -72.74 -2.53
CA ARG A 3 -21.87 -72.31 -1.10
C ARG A 3 -20.40 -71.89 -0.82
N ARG A 4 -20.03 -70.75 -0.23
CA ARG A 4 -20.65 -69.65 0.55
C ARG A 4 -19.71 -68.41 0.51
N PRO A 5 -20.21 -67.22 0.87
CA PRO A 5 -19.45 -65.97 1.09
C PRO A 5 -19.13 -65.71 2.59
N LEU A 6 -18.32 -64.69 2.89
CA LEU A 6 -18.20 -63.87 4.13
C LEU A 6 -16.88 -63.06 3.98
N GLY A 7 -16.70 -61.77 4.26
CA GLY A 7 -17.46 -60.79 5.03
C GLY A 7 -16.47 -59.96 5.88
N VAL A 8 -16.52 -58.63 5.75
CA VAL A 8 -16.19 -57.61 6.77
C VAL A 8 -14.73 -57.49 7.26
N GLN A 9 -14.06 -56.37 6.93
CA GLN A 9 -13.01 -55.80 7.78
C GLN A 9 -12.84 -54.29 7.52
N THR A 10 -13.66 -53.45 8.17
CA THR A 10 -13.34 -52.02 8.36
C THR A 10 -14.12 -51.44 9.52
N THR A 11 -13.74 -51.77 10.76
CA THR A 11 -13.98 -50.93 11.95
C THR A 11 -12.96 -51.33 13.02
N VAL A 12 -12.52 -50.34 13.82
CA VAL A 12 -11.67 -50.43 15.01
C VAL A 12 -10.17 -50.25 14.78
N CYS A 13 -9.76 -48.98 14.68
CA CYS A 13 -8.45 -48.50 15.18
C CYS A 13 -8.62 -47.07 15.75
N ILE A 14 -9.59 -46.90 16.65
CA ILE A 14 -9.58 -45.83 17.66
C ILE A 14 -9.00 -46.50 18.91
N LEU A 15 -7.67 -46.50 19.09
CA LEU A 15 -7.01 -46.73 20.40
C LEU A 15 -5.46 -46.74 20.32
N VAL A 16 -4.83 -45.79 19.61
CA VAL A 16 -3.38 -45.55 19.77
C VAL A 16 -3.11 -44.06 19.55
N LEU A 17 -3.23 -43.22 20.60
CA LEU A 17 -2.55 -41.91 20.72
C LEU A 17 -2.84 -41.18 22.05
N LEU A 18 -3.18 -41.91 23.12
CA LEU A 18 -3.48 -41.34 24.45
C LEU A 18 -2.58 -41.92 25.56
N ALA A 19 -1.34 -42.30 25.22
CA ALA A 19 -0.35 -42.80 26.17
C ALA A 19 1.05 -42.25 25.85
N ALA A 20 1.21 -40.93 25.99
CA ALA A 20 2.51 -40.26 26.04
C ALA A 20 2.45 -38.99 26.91
N CYS A 21 1.86 -39.10 28.10
CA CYS A 21 1.92 -38.09 29.15
C CYS A 21 2.36 -38.75 30.45
N LEU A 22 3.58 -39.29 30.51
CA LEU A 22 4.25 -39.62 31.77
C LEU A 22 5.71 -39.93 31.43
N SER A 23 6.63 -39.19 32.05
CA SER A 23 8.09 -39.41 32.17
C SER A 23 8.96 -38.30 31.56
N ALA A 24 8.91 -37.10 32.13
CA ALA A 24 10.10 -36.27 32.36
C ALA A 24 9.69 -35.01 33.13
N ILE A 25 10.12 -34.92 34.38
CA ILE A 25 10.58 -33.72 35.13
C ILE A 25 10.42 -34.09 36.61
N SER A 26 11.47 -34.68 37.16
CA SER A 26 11.73 -34.69 38.60
C SER A 26 12.92 -33.78 38.86
N ALA A 27 12.73 -32.71 39.64
CA ALA A 27 13.60 -32.30 40.74
C ALA A 27 13.13 -30.92 41.28
N SER A 28 12.67 -30.93 42.52
CA SER A 28 12.38 -29.77 43.40
C SER A 28 13.70 -29.18 43.97
N PRO A 29 13.78 -28.07 44.77
CA PRO A 29 12.86 -27.75 45.89
C PRO A 29 12.49 -26.27 46.18
N ARG A 30 11.27 -26.15 46.73
CA ARG A 30 10.78 -25.27 47.82
C ARG A 30 11.70 -24.16 48.38
N ALA A 31 11.15 -22.94 48.41
CA ALA A 31 11.12 -22.11 49.61
C ALA A 31 9.85 -21.25 49.62
N ALA A 32 8.99 -21.48 50.60
CA ALA A 32 7.81 -20.69 50.92
C ALA A 32 8.05 -20.05 52.29
N PHE A 33 7.66 -18.79 52.49
CA PHE A 33 7.36 -18.28 53.82
C PHE A 33 6.23 -17.24 53.78
N LEU A 34 5.34 -17.40 54.76
CA LEU A 34 4.04 -16.78 54.96
C LEU A 34 4.12 -15.43 55.73
N SER A 35 2.96 -14.77 55.80
CA SER A 35 2.51 -13.70 56.72
C SER A 35 2.65 -12.26 56.18
N SER A 36 1.70 -11.34 56.36
CA SER A 36 0.56 -11.26 57.30
C SER A 36 -0.61 -10.45 56.73
N LEU A 37 -1.80 -10.64 57.32
CA LEU A 37 -3.07 -9.96 57.02
C LEU A 37 -3.35 -8.83 58.03
N ARG A 38 -3.78 -7.67 57.48
CA ARG A 38 -4.87 -6.74 57.93
C ARG A 38 -4.70 -5.89 59.23
N PRO A 39 -5.58 -4.88 59.49
CA PRO A 39 -6.27 -3.88 58.63
C PRO A 39 -6.31 -2.45 59.26
N HIS A 40 -6.86 -1.43 58.57
CA HIS A 40 -7.79 -0.46 59.19
C HIS A 40 -8.57 0.37 58.14
N VAL A 41 -9.89 0.47 58.38
CA VAL A 41 -10.95 1.22 57.67
C VAL A 41 -11.13 2.56 58.40
N ALA A 42 -11.18 3.73 57.73
CA ALA A 42 -12.36 4.56 57.38
C ALA A 42 -11.78 5.97 57.02
N ALA A 43 -12.31 6.82 56.14
CA ALA A 43 -13.65 7.40 56.18
C ALA A 43 -14.02 8.16 54.87
N SER A 44 -15.28 7.97 54.49
CA SER A 44 -16.29 8.85 53.88
C SER A 44 -16.00 10.23 53.26
N HIS A 45 -16.65 10.42 52.11
CA HIS A 45 -17.38 11.59 51.59
C HIS A 45 -16.66 12.93 51.37
N ALA A 46 -16.47 13.29 50.08
CA ALA A 46 -16.88 14.59 49.54
C ALA A 46 -16.97 14.55 48.01
N PHE A 47 -18.19 14.42 47.50
CA PHE A 47 -18.55 14.72 46.12
C PHE A 47 -18.67 16.25 46.01
N ALA A 48 -17.71 16.93 45.39
CA ALA A 48 -17.84 18.35 45.08
C ALA A 48 -17.20 18.67 43.73
N ARG A 49 -18.08 19.00 42.79
CA ARG A 49 -17.81 19.55 41.46
C ARG A 49 -16.70 20.61 41.52
N ARG A 50 -15.65 20.43 40.72
CA ARG A 50 -14.77 21.54 40.31
C ARG A 50 -14.73 21.63 38.80
N SER A 51 -15.18 22.78 38.31
CA SER A 51 -15.23 23.21 36.92
C SER A 51 -13.96 22.89 36.15
N ALA A 52 -14.12 22.20 35.02
CA ALA A 52 -13.12 22.14 33.96
C ALA A 52 -13.12 23.50 33.22
N ALA A 53 -12.44 24.48 33.78
CA ALA A 53 -12.24 25.78 33.15
C ALA A 53 -10.87 26.36 33.52
N ALA A 54 -9.80 25.79 32.97
CA ALA A 54 -8.54 26.48 32.71
C ALA A 54 -7.59 25.55 31.94
N LEU A 55 -6.83 26.14 31.01
CA LEU A 55 -5.79 25.54 30.15
C LEU A 55 -6.24 24.95 28.80
N ARG A 56 -6.95 25.77 28.01
CA ARG A 56 -6.74 25.79 26.55
C ARG A 56 -5.86 26.99 26.23
N ARG A 57 -4.55 26.78 26.09
CA ARG A 57 -3.67 27.77 25.43
C ARG A 57 -3.89 27.60 23.91
N PRO A 58 -4.22 28.65 23.15
CA PRO A 58 -4.26 28.55 21.72
C PRO A 58 -2.82 28.37 21.22
N VAL A 59 -2.54 27.28 20.51
CA VAL A 59 -1.32 27.16 19.72
C VAL A 59 -1.45 28.18 18.59
N ARG A 60 -0.76 29.31 18.75
CA ARG A 60 -0.62 30.31 17.70
C ARG A 60 0.33 29.70 16.67
N MET A 61 -0.22 29.06 15.64
CA MET A 61 0.58 28.70 14.46
C MET A 61 1.00 29.99 13.78
N ALA A 62 2.26 30.37 13.98
CA ALA A 62 2.92 31.32 13.11
C ALA A 62 2.94 30.68 11.72
N ALA A 63 2.31 31.35 10.75
CA ALA A 63 2.47 31.02 9.35
C ALA A 63 3.96 31.17 9.01
N ALA A 64 4.67 30.05 8.91
CA ALA A 64 6.02 30.03 8.38
C ALA A 64 5.90 30.35 6.89
N ALA A 65 6.34 31.55 6.52
CA ALA A 65 6.43 31.98 5.14
C ALA A 65 7.41 31.08 4.39
N GLY A 66 6.89 30.43 3.34
CA GLY A 66 7.58 29.95 2.13
C GLY A 66 8.99 29.40 2.27
N ALA A 67 9.11 28.10 2.54
CA ALA A 67 10.18 27.33 1.92
C ALA A 67 9.76 27.10 0.45
N SER A 68 10.52 27.67 -0.48
CA SER A 68 10.31 27.44 -1.91
C SER A 68 10.46 25.94 -2.18
N ALA A 69 9.37 25.27 -2.55
CA ALA A 69 9.47 23.97 -3.20
C ALA A 69 10.44 24.14 -4.37
N ALA A 70 11.51 23.34 -4.42
CA ALA A 70 12.36 23.30 -5.61
C ALA A 70 11.43 23.04 -6.80
N ALA A 71 11.52 23.87 -7.84
CA ALA A 71 10.67 23.72 -9.00
C ALA A 71 10.88 22.31 -9.58
N VAL A 72 9.81 21.52 -9.65
CA VAL A 72 9.84 20.20 -10.29
C VAL A 72 10.27 20.42 -11.73
N LYS A 73 11.37 19.78 -12.15
CA LYS A 73 11.84 19.93 -13.53
C LYS A 73 10.87 19.23 -14.47
N THR A 74 10.60 19.90 -15.58
CA THR A 74 9.63 19.50 -16.59
C THR A 74 10.31 19.41 -17.94
N PHE A 75 9.90 18.43 -18.74
CA PHE A 75 10.44 18.14 -20.05
C PHE A 75 9.28 17.94 -21.02
N SER A 76 9.40 18.38 -22.27
CA SER A 76 8.41 18.02 -23.29
C SER A 76 8.50 16.52 -23.56
N ALA A 77 7.34 15.85 -23.57
CA ALA A 77 7.24 14.45 -23.97
C ALA A 77 7.08 14.30 -25.51
N ARG A 78 6.98 15.40 -26.27
CA ARG A 78 6.77 15.35 -27.72
C ARG A 78 7.89 14.57 -28.41
N GLY A 79 7.54 13.70 -29.34
CA GLY A 79 8.50 12.86 -30.07
C GLY A 79 9.01 11.64 -29.30
N ILE A 80 8.59 11.45 -28.05
CA ILE A 80 8.87 10.23 -27.28
C ILE A 80 7.76 9.21 -27.57
N SER A 81 8.15 7.99 -27.92
CA SER A 81 7.26 6.82 -27.91
C SER A 81 7.39 6.14 -26.55
N LEU A 82 6.26 5.93 -25.89
CA LEU A 82 6.17 5.24 -24.59
C LEU A 82 5.84 3.76 -24.80
N GLY A 83 6.48 2.91 -24.01
CA GLY A 83 6.08 1.51 -23.85
C GLY A 83 5.10 1.31 -22.71
N LEU A 84 4.57 0.10 -22.59
CA LEU A 84 3.82 -0.39 -21.44
C LEU A 84 4.54 -1.63 -20.91
N ASP A 85 5.15 -1.52 -19.73
CA ASP A 85 5.87 -2.66 -19.15
C ASP A 85 4.89 -3.70 -18.60
N ALA A 86 5.29 -4.97 -18.66
CA ALA A 86 4.48 -6.09 -18.18
C ALA A 86 4.11 -5.98 -16.69
N PHE A 87 4.90 -5.25 -15.89
CA PHE A 87 4.56 -4.97 -14.50
C PHE A 87 3.27 -4.16 -14.32
N ALA A 88 2.88 -3.36 -15.31
CA ALA A 88 1.62 -2.61 -15.29
C ALA A 88 0.41 -3.54 -15.53
N TYR A 89 0.60 -4.71 -16.14
CA TYR A 89 -0.49 -5.59 -16.60
C TYR A 89 -1.38 -6.10 -15.47
N ARG A 90 -0.83 -6.24 -14.25
CA ARG A 90 -1.61 -6.53 -13.03
C ARG A 90 -2.77 -5.57 -12.79
N GLN A 91 -2.72 -4.34 -13.30
CA GLN A 91 -3.84 -3.39 -13.18
C GLN A 91 -5.04 -3.76 -14.06
N TRP A 92 -4.85 -4.58 -15.08
CA TRP A 92 -5.90 -5.20 -15.88
C TRP A 92 -6.22 -6.61 -15.40
N ASP A 93 -5.18 -7.40 -15.12
CA ASP A 93 -5.30 -8.86 -15.08
C ASP A 93 -5.46 -9.42 -13.67
N ASP A 94 -5.03 -8.69 -12.62
CA ASP A 94 -5.12 -9.15 -11.25
C ASP A 94 -6.40 -8.62 -10.57
N PRO A 95 -7.43 -9.46 -10.36
CA PRO A 95 -8.67 -9.06 -9.70
C PRO A 95 -8.48 -8.74 -8.21
N SER A 96 -7.31 -9.02 -7.64
CA SER A 96 -6.92 -8.63 -6.28
C SER A 96 -6.09 -7.34 -6.23
N TYR A 97 -5.79 -6.73 -7.39
CA TYR A 97 -5.00 -5.50 -7.45
C TYR A 97 -5.64 -4.39 -6.59
N LYS A 98 -4.82 -3.80 -5.72
CA LYS A 98 -5.21 -2.75 -4.79
C LYS A 98 -4.93 -1.38 -5.42
N GLY A 99 -5.96 -0.55 -5.55
CA GLY A 99 -5.87 0.76 -6.20
C GLY A 99 -6.52 0.78 -7.58
N THR A 100 -5.92 1.52 -8.53
CA THR A 100 -6.49 1.75 -9.86
C THR A 100 -6.54 0.47 -10.68
N ARG A 101 -7.75 0.03 -11.05
CA ARG A 101 -7.96 -1.10 -11.96
C ARG A 101 -8.32 -0.56 -13.34
N MET A 102 -7.48 -0.89 -14.30
CA MET A 102 -7.63 -0.51 -15.70
C MET A 102 -8.57 -1.49 -16.42
N LYS A 103 -9.08 -1.06 -17.57
CA LYS A 103 -10.05 -1.80 -18.39
C LYS A 103 -9.65 -1.66 -19.86
N GLY A 104 -10.26 -2.49 -20.71
CA GLY A 104 -10.01 -2.47 -22.16
C GLY A 104 -8.70 -3.15 -22.55
N ASP A 105 -8.32 -2.97 -23.80
CA ASP A 105 -7.08 -3.53 -24.35
C ASP A 105 -5.85 -2.70 -23.95
N LYS A 106 -4.74 -3.41 -23.71
CA LYS A 106 -3.49 -2.80 -23.24
C LYS A 106 -2.75 -2.07 -24.37
N GLN A 107 -2.80 -2.62 -25.58
CA GLN A 107 -2.18 -2.02 -26.76
C GLN A 107 -2.94 -0.77 -27.20
N GLU A 108 -4.28 -0.86 -27.27
CA GLU A 108 -5.13 0.31 -27.56
C GLU A 108 -4.90 1.44 -26.54
N PHE A 109 -4.73 1.10 -25.26
CA PHE A 109 -4.42 2.08 -24.22
C PHE A 109 -3.09 2.81 -24.49
N ILE A 110 -2.00 2.08 -24.72
CA ILE A 110 -0.68 2.71 -24.92
C ILE A 110 -0.60 3.45 -26.25
N ASP A 111 -1.28 2.96 -27.29
CA ASP A 111 -1.40 3.65 -28.58
C ASP A 111 -2.12 5.00 -28.41
N LYS A 112 -3.21 5.03 -27.63
CA LYS A 112 -3.94 6.27 -27.35
C LYS A 112 -3.12 7.25 -26.52
N VAL A 113 -2.38 6.76 -25.53
CA VAL A 113 -1.44 7.59 -24.75
C VAL A 113 -0.38 8.20 -25.67
N ASN A 114 0.23 7.40 -26.55
CA ASN A 114 1.23 7.90 -27.49
C ASN A 114 0.65 8.95 -28.44
N GLU A 115 -0.59 8.76 -28.94
CA GLU A 115 -1.28 9.78 -29.74
C GLU A 115 -1.39 11.10 -28.97
N LEU A 116 -1.81 11.08 -27.70
CA LEU A 116 -1.93 12.28 -26.87
C LEU A 116 -0.58 12.95 -26.63
N VAL A 117 0.48 12.17 -26.39
CA VAL A 117 1.85 12.67 -26.22
C VAL A 117 2.32 13.43 -27.46
N GLN A 118 2.02 12.91 -28.66
CA GLN A 118 2.37 13.59 -29.92
C GLN A 118 1.52 14.84 -30.18
N GLN A 119 0.22 14.80 -29.87
CA GLN A 119 -0.71 15.89 -30.18
C GLN A 119 -0.63 17.08 -29.20
N ASN A 120 -0.45 16.83 -27.91
CA ASN A 120 -0.74 17.82 -26.87
C ASN A 120 0.49 18.42 -26.16
N ASP A 121 1.71 18.13 -26.63
CA ASP A 121 2.96 18.59 -26.00
C ASP A 121 2.98 18.34 -24.48
N LEU A 122 2.62 17.12 -24.09
CA LEU A 122 2.46 16.79 -22.68
C LEU A 122 3.78 16.95 -21.93
N THR A 123 3.67 17.42 -20.69
CA THR A 123 4.82 17.59 -19.82
C THR A 123 5.14 16.29 -19.09
N MET A 124 6.41 15.89 -19.16
CA MET A 124 7.00 14.85 -18.33
C MET A 124 7.68 15.48 -17.12
N THR A 125 7.24 15.13 -15.91
CA THR A 125 7.80 15.65 -14.66
C THR A 125 8.77 14.66 -14.03
N GLU A 126 9.77 15.16 -13.29
CA GLU A 126 10.62 14.31 -12.45
C GLU A 126 9.78 13.61 -11.36
N GLY A 127 10.02 12.30 -11.20
CA GLY A 127 9.54 11.54 -10.05
C GLY A 127 10.58 11.51 -8.93
N TYR A 128 10.44 10.55 -8.02
CA TYR A 128 11.29 10.45 -6.83
C TYR A 128 12.77 10.08 -7.10
N ALA A 129 13.11 9.65 -8.31
CA ALA A 129 14.45 9.23 -8.71
C ALA A 129 14.73 9.61 -10.19
N PRO A 130 16.00 9.69 -10.63
CA PRO A 130 16.32 10.09 -12.01
C PRO A 130 15.70 9.21 -13.11
N PHE A 131 15.47 7.93 -12.80
CA PHE A 131 14.86 6.94 -13.68
C PHE A 131 13.32 6.92 -13.61
N CYS A 132 12.69 7.77 -12.81
CA CYS A 132 11.25 7.80 -12.58
C CYS A 132 10.69 9.12 -13.10
N ARG A 133 9.63 9.04 -13.91
CA ARG A 133 8.94 10.19 -14.50
C ARG A 133 7.44 10.02 -14.41
N HIS A 134 6.73 11.14 -14.51
CA HIS A 134 5.26 11.15 -14.55
C HIS A 134 4.77 11.92 -15.76
N ILE A 135 3.72 11.41 -16.39
CA ILE A 135 2.91 12.14 -17.36
C ILE A 135 1.46 12.09 -16.90
N PHE A 136 0.80 13.24 -16.87
CA PHE A 136 -0.61 13.35 -16.49
C PHE A 136 -1.46 13.55 -17.74
N VAL A 137 -2.41 12.64 -17.99
CA VAL A 137 -3.38 12.75 -19.08
C VAL A 137 -4.79 12.80 -18.52
N GLY A 138 -5.72 13.38 -19.27
CA GLY A 138 -7.15 13.20 -18.98
C GLY A 138 -7.50 11.71 -18.96
N ASN A 139 -8.48 11.33 -18.14
CA ASN A 139 -8.89 9.93 -18.07
C ASN A 139 -9.54 9.48 -19.38
N ILE A 140 -8.76 8.74 -20.17
CA ILE A 140 -9.16 8.21 -21.47
C ILE A 140 -9.80 6.83 -21.41
N VAL A 141 -10.01 6.27 -20.22
CA VAL A 141 -10.58 4.94 -20.03
C VAL A 141 -11.89 5.02 -19.25
N ASP A 142 -12.97 4.66 -19.92
CA ASP A 142 -14.32 4.79 -19.35
C ASP A 142 -14.52 3.96 -18.07
N GLY A 143 -15.04 4.64 -17.05
CA GLY A 143 -15.38 4.01 -15.77
C GLY A 143 -14.17 3.55 -14.96
N VAL A 144 -12.95 4.01 -15.24
CA VAL A 144 -11.81 3.90 -14.33
C VAL A 144 -11.98 4.92 -13.21
N VAL A 145 -12.02 4.43 -11.97
CA VAL A 145 -12.26 5.22 -10.76
C VAL A 145 -10.95 5.40 -9.96
N PRO A 146 -10.84 6.45 -9.13
CA PRO A 146 -9.65 6.66 -8.31
C PRO A 146 -9.34 5.49 -7.37
N GLY A 147 -8.05 5.20 -7.20
CA GLY A 147 -7.57 4.20 -6.23
C GLY A 147 -7.63 4.68 -4.77
N THR A 148 -8.03 5.92 -4.53
CA THR A 148 -8.19 6.52 -3.19
C THR A 148 -9.50 7.28 -3.09
N LEU A 149 -10.07 7.33 -1.89
CA LEU A 149 -11.29 8.06 -1.59
C LEU A 149 -11.07 8.96 -0.38
N ALA A 150 -11.62 10.17 -0.44
CA ALA A 150 -11.61 11.10 0.69
C ALA A 150 -12.39 10.52 1.88
N ILE A 151 -11.84 10.68 3.08
CA ILE A 151 -12.46 10.31 4.35
C ILE A 151 -13.33 11.49 4.78
N THR A 152 -14.63 11.24 4.90
CA THR A 152 -15.65 12.20 5.34
C THR A 152 -16.38 11.64 6.55
N ASP A 153 -17.09 12.47 7.31
CA ASP A 153 -17.87 11.98 8.46
C ASP A 153 -18.94 10.97 8.04
N ALA A 154 -19.48 11.12 6.84
CA ALA A 154 -20.46 10.20 6.27
C ALA A 154 -19.88 8.82 5.94
N ASN A 155 -18.60 8.70 5.60
CA ASN A 155 -18.00 7.42 5.19
C ASN A 155 -16.95 6.86 6.16
N ARG A 156 -16.47 7.64 7.14
CA ARG A 156 -15.38 7.25 8.06
C ARG A 156 -15.62 5.89 8.73
N HIS A 157 -16.87 5.58 9.05
CA HIS A 157 -17.28 4.32 9.69
C HIS A 157 -17.10 3.07 8.79
N LEU A 158 -16.91 3.27 7.48
CA LEU A 158 -16.64 2.21 6.50
C LEU A 158 -15.16 1.85 6.40
N LEU A 159 -14.27 2.61 7.04
CA LEU A 159 -12.85 2.28 7.06
C LEU A 159 -12.62 0.90 7.69
N ARG A 160 -11.67 0.17 7.10
CA ARG A 160 -11.07 -1.03 7.64
C ARG A 160 -9.61 -0.76 7.94
N SER A 161 -9.05 -1.53 8.85
CA SER A 161 -7.63 -1.53 9.13
C SER A 161 -7.14 -2.93 9.42
N GLY A 162 -5.86 -3.17 9.19
CA GLY A 162 -5.22 -4.45 9.40
C GLY A 162 -3.78 -4.45 8.91
N TYR A 163 -3.06 -5.51 9.24
CA TYR A 163 -1.71 -5.72 8.75
C TYR A 163 -1.76 -6.37 7.36
N SER A 164 -1.06 -5.76 6.40
CA SER A 164 -0.96 -6.32 5.05
C SER A 164 0.43 -6.10 4.46
N ALA A 165 0.94 -7.12 3.80
CA ALA A 165 2.13 -7.02 2.95
C ALA A 165 1.72 -6.75 1.49
N ARG A 166 2.62 -6.16 0.70
CA ARG A 166 2.40 -5.97 -0.74
C ARG A 166 2.79 -7.21 -1.54
N ARG A 167 3.75 -7.98 -1.03
CA ARG A 167 4.25 -9.25 -1.57
C ARG A 167 4.58 -10.19 -0.41
N PRO A 168 4.60 -11.52 -0.60
CA PRO A 168 4.84 -12.48 0.47
C PRO A 168 6.17 -12.29 1.22
N GLU A 169 7.17 -11.73 0.56
CA GLU A 169 8.52 -11.55 1.09
C GLU A 169 8.67 -10.29 1.95
N GLU A 170 7.70 -9.37 1.94
CA GLU A 170 7.74 -8.13 2.71
C GLU A 170 7.06 -8.27 4.08
N LEU A 171 7.61 -7.60 5.10
CA LEU A 171 6.92 -7.48 6.39
C LEU A 171 5.54 -6.82 6.23
N PRO A 172 4.49 -7.36 6.87
CA PRO A 172 3.18 -6.76 6.83
C PRO A 172 3.14 -5.49 7.66
N VAL A 173 2.52 -4.44 7.13
CA VAL A 173 2.43 -3.13 7.78
C VAL A 173 0.98 -2.75 8.05
N LEU A 174 0.76 -1.97 9.11
CA LEU A 174 -0.57 -1.44 9.41
C LEU A 174 -1.05 -0.58 8.24
N SER A 175 -2.19 -0.96 7.69
CA SER A 175 -2.84 -0.29 6.57
C SER A 175 -4.28 0.01 6.92
N ARG A 176 -4.86 1.02 6.26
CA ARG A 176 -6.29 1.32 6.29
C ARG A 176 -6.85 1.52 4.89
N TRP A 177 -8.08 1.10 4.69
CA TRP A 177 -8.72 1.13 3.37
C TRP A 177 -10.23 1.17 3.45
N PHE A 178 -10.87 1.57 2.36
CA PHE A 178 -12.26 1.27 2.07
C PHE A 178 -12.34 -0.02 1.26
N ARG A 179 -13.30 -0.90 1.56
CA ARG A 179 -13.61 -2.02 0.69
C ARG A 179 -14.36 -1.49 -0.53
N ALA A 180 -13.96 -1.87 -1.74
CA ALA A 180 -14.56 -1.37 -2.98
C ALA A 180 -16.09 -1.57 -3.02
N GLY A 181 -16.59 -2.70 -2.51
CA GLY A 181 -18.02 -2.98 -2.39
C GLY A 181 -18.77 -2.01 -1.47
N ASP A 182 -18.16 -1.62 -0.35
CA ASP A 182 -18.78 -0.76 0.68
C ASP A 182 -18.90 0.70 0.21
N VAL A 183 -18.06 1.13 -0.74
CA VAL A 183 -18.00 2.53 -1.22
C VAL A 183 -18.29 2.70 -2.71
N LYS A 184 -18.76 1.66 -3.41
CA LYS A 184 -19.01 1.70 -4.87
C LYS A 184 -19.87 2.89 -5.31
N GLY A 185 -20.89 3.24 -4.53
CA GLY A 185 -21.78 4.38 -4.81
C GLY A 185 -21.17 5.77 -4.57
N LEU A 186 -19.97 5.83 -3.97
CA LEU A 186 -19.24 7.07 -3.70
C LEU A 186 -18.13 7.33 -4.74
N LEU A 187 -17.82 6.33 -5.58
CA LEU A 187 -16.79 6.42 -6.60
C LEU A 187 -17.36 6.97 -7.90
N ARG A 188 -16.63 7.90 -8.49
CA ARG A 188 -16.88 8.46 -9.82
C ARG A 188 -15.66 8.25 -10.71
N PRO A 189 -15.80 8.24 -12.04
CA PRO A 189 -14.64 8.21 -12.92
C PRO A 189 -13.65 9.32 -12.56
N ALA A 190 -12.36 8.97 -12.53
CA ALA A 190 -11.30 9.92 -12.23
C ALA A 190 -11.18 10.97 -13.33
N LYS A 191 -10.67 12.17 -13.01
CA LYS A 191 -10.38 13.20 -14.01
C LYS A 191 -9.11 12.91 -14.80
N PHE A 192 -8.08 12.38 -14.14
CA PHE A 192 -6.76 12.20 -14.70
C PHE A 192 -6.21 10.79 -14.47
N LEU A 193 -5.24 10.42 -15.29
CA LEU A 193 -4.34 9.30 -15.09
C LEU A 193 -2.91 9.85 -14.92
N ASP A 194 -2.31 9.56 -13.77
CA ASP A 194 -0.87 9.69 -13.53
C ASP A 194 -0.18 8.43 -14.08
N LEU A 195 0.55 8.60 -15.18
CA LEU A 195 1.33 7.56 -15.84
C LEU A 195 2.75 7.59 -15.25
N ILE A 196 3.06 6.60 -14.43
CA ILE A 196 4.39 6.46 -13.81
C ILE A 196 5.27 5.69 -14.78
N LEU A 197 6.35 6.33 -15.20
CA LEU A 197 7.27 5.84 -16.21
C LEU A 197 8.62 5.50 -15.59
N TYR A 198 9.16 4.35 -15.93
CA TYR A 198 10.57 4.04 -15.68
C TYR A 198 11.38 4.06 -16.97
N SER A 199 12.66 4.41 -16.82
CA SER A 199 13.60 4.30 -17.94
C SER A 199 13.82 2.84 -18.30
N ARG A 200 14.14 2.59 -19.57
CA ARG A 200 14.49 1.26 -20.07
C ARG A 200 15.58 0.58 -19.25
N GLU A 201 16.63 1.33 -18.87
CA GLU A 201 17.75 0.81 -18.09
C GLU A 201 17.30 0.37 -16.70
N GLN A 202 16.38 1.10 -16.07
CA GLN A 202 15.83 0.70 -14.77
C GLN A 202 14.97 -0.55 -14.89
N ILE A 203 14.12 -0.64 -15.93
CA ILE A 203 13.29 -1.82 -16.18
C ILE A 203 14.17 -3.06 -16.38
N ALA A 204 15.24 -2.94 -17.18
CA ALA A 204 16.20 -4.02 -17.39
C ALA A 204 16.88 -4.47 -16.07
N LYS A 205 17.29 -3.51 -15.22
CA LYS A 205 17.87 -3.80 -13.90
C LYS A 205 16.89 -4.54 -12.99
N GLU A 206 15.63 -4.12 -12.95
CA GLU A 206 14.62 -4.77 -12.10
C GLU A 206 14.27 -6.18 -12.59
N LYS A 207 14.22 -6.39 -13.92
CA LYS A 207 14.03 -7.72 -14.51
C LYS A 207 15.17 -8.67 -14.14
N ALA A 208 16.43 -8.24 -14.30
CA ALA A 208 17.59 -9.03 -13.92
C ALA A 208 17.58 -9.42 -12.42
N ALA A 209 17.25 -8.46 -11.55
CA ALA A 209 17.13 -8.71 -10.11
C ALA A 209 16.00 -9.70 -9.76
N MET A 210 14.85 -9.61 -10.44
CA MET A 210 13.74 -10.55 -10.27
C MET A 210 14.10 -11.96 -10.74
N ASP A 211 14.84 -12.07 -11.84
CA ASP A 211 15.34 -13.33 -12.39
C ASP A 211 16.57 -13.86 -11.63
N LYS A 212 17.04 -13.13 -10.60
CA LYS A 212 18.22 -13.45 -9.78
C LYS A 212 19.47 -13.65 -10.63
N THR A 213 19.62 -12.82 -11.67
CA THR A 213 20.79 -12.75 -12.52
C THR A 213 21.50 -11.42 -12.35
N ASP A 214 22.83 -11.44 -12.41
CA ASP A 214 23.66 -10.23 -12.42
C ASP A 214 23.75 -9.61 -13.83
N GLU A 215 23.29 -10.33 -14.86
CA GLU A 215 23.33 -9.88 -16.24
C GLU A 215 22.14 -8.99 -16.59
N VAL A 216 22.42 -7.69 -16.78
CA VAL A 216 21.43 -6.70 -17.23
C VAL A 216 21.46 -6.63 -18.74
N THR A 217 20.44 -7.18 -19.40
CA THR A 217 20.26 -7.06 -20.86
C THR A 217 19.32 -5.90 -21.17
N ILE A 218 19.77 -4.97 -22.02
CA ILE A 218 18.98 -3.84 -22.51
C ILE A 218 18.74 -4.05 -24.00
N ASP A 219 17.48 -4.15 -24.42
CA ASP A 219 17.13 -4.13 -25.84
C ASP A 219 17.05 -2.68 -26.33
N GLU A 220 17.95 -2.28 -27.23
CA GLU A 220 17.95 -0.92 -27.76
C GLU A 220 16.68 -0.55 -28.54
N LYS A 221 15.87 -1.53 -28.93
CA LYS A 221 14.56 -1.33 -29.57
C LYS A 221 13.45 -1.02 -28.58
N ASP A 222 13.64 -1.31 -27.30
CA ASP A 222 12.65 -0.97 -26.28
C ASP A 222 12.54 0.56 -26.13
N PRO A 223 11.32 1.09 -25.91
CA PRO A 223 11.12 2.51 -25.63
C PRO A 223 11.98 3.02 -24.47
N LEU A 224 12.53 4.23 -24.61
CA LEU A 224 13.34 4.86 -23.56
C LEU A 224 12.60 4.96 -22.22
N TRP A 225 11.28 5.14 -22.28
CA TRP A 225 10.39 5.24 -21.14
C TRP A 225 9.21 4.31 -21.33
N SER A 226 8.88 3.53 -20.30
CA SER A 226 7.68 2.69 -20.30
C SER A 226 6.84 2.91 -19.06
N VAL A 227 5.51 2.91 -19.24
CA VAL A 227 4.54 2.96 -18.15
C VAL A 227 4.66 1.69 -17.31
N ILE A 228 4.98 1.83 -16.03
CA ILE A 228 5.07 0.72 -15.06
C ILE A 228 3.90 0.69 -14.07
N SER A 229 3.16 1.80 -13.95
CA SER A 229 2.00 1.93 -13.09
C SER A 229 1.15 3.12 -13.51
N ILE A 230 -0.16 3.02 -13.28
CA ILE A 230 -1.15 4.04 -13.60
C ILE A 230 -1.95 4.37 -12.34
N LYS A 231 -2.04 5.64 -11.95
CA LYS A 231 -2.94 6.06 -10.88
C LYS A 231 -4.07 6.91 -11.46
N ALA A 232 -5.30 6.43 -11.32
CA ALA A 232 -6.48 7.24 -11.53
C ALA A 232 -6.68 8.16 -10.32
N GLN A 233 -6.83 9.45 -10.58
CA GLN A 233 -6.92 10.48 -9.57
C GLN A 233 -7.63 11.74 -10.09
N ASP A 234 -8.04 12.62 -9.18
CA ASP A 234 -8.74 13.87 -9.52
C ASP A 234 -7.77 15.07 -9.66
N GLU A 235 -6.47 14.86 -9.42
CA GLU A 235 -5.42 15.88 -9.48
C GLU A 235 -4.45 15.63 -10.64
N ALA A 236 -3.92 16.71 -11.23
CA ALA A 236 -2.95 16.66 -12.33
C ALA A 236 -1.49 16.83 -11.85
N PHE A 237 -1.18 16.29 -10.67
CA PHE A 237 0.17 16.27 -10.09
C PHE A 237 0.38 14.99 -9.26
N GLU A 238 1.63 14.65 -8.95
CA GLU A 238 1.93 13.44 -8.19
C GLU A 238 1.34 13.52 -6.78
N LEU A 239 0.41 12.61 -6.46
CA LEU A 239 -0.07 12.47 -5.09
C LEU A 239 1.00 11.80 -4.22
N PRO A 240 1.23 12.30 -2.99
CA PRO A 240 2.31 11.80 -2.16
C PRO A 240 2.11 10.32 -1.84
N MET A 241 3.19 9.55 -1.85
CA MET A 241 3.18 8.15 -1.41
C MET A 241 2.65 8.04 0.02
N ALA A 242 2.05 6.91 0.40
CA ALA A 242 1.63 6.66 1.79
C ALA A 242 2.81 6.80 2.77
N PRO A 243 2.61 7.32 4.00
CA PRO A 243 3.71 7.53 4.95
C PRO A 243 4.52 6.26 5.22
N ILE A 244 3.84 5.11 5.28
CA ILE A 244 4.48 3.81 5.46
C ILE A 244 5.37 3.39 4.27
N THR A 245 5.03 3.82 3.05
CA THR A 245 5.89 3.60 1.88
C THR A 245 7.19 4.37 2.03
N MET A 246 7.13 5.62 2.50
CA MET A 246 8.34 6.43 2.75
C MET A 246 9.20 5.83 3.87
N MET A 247 8.58 5.32 4.94
CA MET A 247 9.30 4.60 6.00
C MET A 247 9.97 3.33 5.49
N ARG A 248 9.23 2.47 4.79
CA ARG A 248 9.79 1.23 4.24
C ARG A 248 10.90 1.50 3.22
N ASN A 249 10.82 2.58 2.44
CA ASN A 249 11.85 2.92 1.47
C ASN A 249 13.24 3.12 2.09
N THR A 250 13.34 3.34 3.40
CA THR A 250 14.63 3.35 4.13
C THR A 250 15.24 1.97 4.38
N LEU A 251 14.44 0.90 4.25
CA LEU A 251 14.79 -0.48 4.57
C LEU A 251 14.96 -1.29 3.27
N ILE A 252 16.16 -1.30 2.71
CA ILE A 252 16.45 -2.01 1.43
C ILE A 252 16.05 -3.49 1.50
N GLY A 253 16.41 -4.17 2.59
CA GLY A 253 16.11 -5.59 2.78
C GLY A 253 14.63 -5.94 2.92
N GLU A 254 13.76 -4.95 3.10
CA GLU A 254 12.31 -5.11 3.33
C GLU A 254 11.49 -4.54 2.16
N GLY A 255 12.05 -4.54 0.94
CA GLY A 255 11.37 -4.06 -0.27
C GLY A 255 11.34 -2.53 -0.41
N GLY A 256 12.24 -1.82 0.28
CA GLY A 256 12.47 -0.39 0.15
C GLY A 256 13.53 -0.03 -0.90
N SER A 257 13.51 1.21 -1.39
CA SER A 257 14.46 1.71 -2.39
C SER A 257 15.83 2.14 -1.83
N GLY A 258 16.01 2.13 -0.51
CA GLY A 258 17.21 2.65 0.18
C GLY A 258 17.28 4.17 0.29
N VAL A 259 16.22 4.88 -0.08
CA VAL A 259 16.17 6.35 -0.05
C VAL A 259 15.89 6.83 1.38
N PRO A 260 16.71 7.72 1.97
CA PRO A 260 16.45 8.30 3.30
C PRO A 260 15.12 9.06 3.35
N ILE A 261 14.50 9.12 4.54
CA ILE A 261 13.27 9.91 4.72
C ILE A 261 13.58 11.40 4.58
N ASP A 262 12.91 12.04 3.62
CA ASP A 262 12.66 13.48 3.63
C ASP A 262 11.49 13.80 4.55
N ARG A 263 11.77 14.56 5.62
CA ARG A 263 10.77 14.93 6.63
C ARG A 263 9.67 15.85 6.08
N GLU A 264 9.99 16.75 5.17
CA GLU A 264 9.00 17.67 4.61
C GLU A 264 8.03 16.91 3.70
N ALA A 265 8.57 16.08 2.82
CA ALA A 265 7.77 15.20 1.96
C ALA A 265 6.93 14.22 2.79
N TYR A 266 7.47 13.71 3.91
CA TYR A 266 6.72 12.85 4.83
C TYR A 266 5.53 13.59 5.47
N MET A 267 5.71 14.85 5.87
CA MET A 267 4.61 15.63 6.45
C MET A 267 3.53 15.96 5.41
N LYS A 268 3.91 16.26 4.16
CA LYS A 268 2.97 16.41 3.02
C LYS A 268 2.18 15.12 2.77
N SER A 269 2.85 13.98 2.86
CA SER A 269 2.20 12.67 2.81
C SER A 269 1.18 12.51 3.94
N VAL A 270 1.55 12.79 5.19
CA VAL A 270 0.62 12.72 6.33
C VAL A 270 -0.59 13.64 6.13
N GLU A 271 -0.39 14.86 5.63
CA GLU A 271 -1.46 15.83 5.39
C GLU A 271 -2.49 15.33 4.37
N TYR A 272 -2.04 14.70 3.30
CA TYR A 272 -2.93 14.07 2.32
C TYR A 272 -3.60 12.83 2.91
N TRP A 273 -2.81 11.90 3.45
CA TRP A 273 -3.28 10.58 3.86
C TRP A 273 -4.12 10.60 5.13
N GLN A 274 -4.03 11.61 5.99
CA GLN A 274 -4.95 11.73 7.14
C GLN A 274 -6.41 11.85 6.71
N ASN A 275 -6.66 12.42 5.51
CA ASN A 275 -7.97 12.70 4.93
C ASN A 275 -8.34 11.78 3.76
N HIS A 276 -7.50 10.80 3.40
CA HIS A 276 -7.75 9.88 2.29
C HIS A 276 -7.43 8.44 2.69
N ALA A 277 -8.12 7.48 2.07
CA ALA A 277 -7.80 6.06 2.21
C ALA A 277 -7.82 5.37 0.85
N VAL A 278 -7.00 4.32 0.71
CA VAL A 278 -6.97 3.47 -0.48
C VAL A 278 -8.30 2.71 -0.59
N VAL A 279 -8.76 2.47 -1.82
CA VAL A 279 -9.87 1.56 -2.12
C VAL A 279 -9.29 0.21 -2.53
N GLN A 280 -9.73 -0.87 -1.85
CA GLN A 280 -9.26 -2.25 -2.08
C GLN A 280 -10.43 -3.21 -2.31
#